data_AF-A0A1F4VC02-F1
#
_entry.id   AF-A0A1F4VC02-F1
#
_cell.length_a   1.000
_cell.length_b   1.000
_cell.length_c   1.000
_cell.angle_alpha   90.00
_cell.angle_beta   90.00
_cell.angle_gamma   90.00
#
_symmetry.space_group_name_H-M   'P 1'
#
loop_
_entity.id
_entity.type
_entity.pdbx_description
1 polymer ?
#
loop_
_entity_poly.entity_id
_entity_poly.type
_entity_poly.pdbx_seq_one_letter_code
_entity_poly.pdbx_strand_id
1 'polypeptide(L)' 'MTNLINNAFEELKKVQWPNKNQTFRLTIYVISVSFTVGLIVAGIDYIFSEGLSIALVK' A
#
# COMPACT_ATOMS: atom_id res chain seq x y z
N MET A 1 0.63 32.42 -17.01
CA MET A 1 0.74 31.35 -16.00
C MET A 1 -0.62 30.83 -15.54
N THR A 2 -1.57 31.70 -15.20
CA THR A 2 -2.94 31.32 -14.76
C THR A 2 -3.70 30.41 -15.74
N ASN A 3 -3.57 30.64 -17.05
CA ASN A 3 -4.25 29.82 -18.07
C ASN A 3 -3.79 28.34 -18.09
N LEU A 4 -2.54 28.06 -17.70
CA LEU A 4 -1.99 26.70 -17.75
C LEU A 4 -2.60 25.81 -16.67
N ILE A 5 -2.80 26.38 -15.47
CA ILE A 5 -3.47 25.71 -14.36
C ILE A 5 -4.93 25.44 -14.71
N ASN A 6 -5.63 26.42 -15.30
CA ASN A 6 -7.03 26.26 -15.71
C ASN A 6 -7.20 25.14 -16.76
N ASN A 7 -6.34 25.12 -17.78
CA ASN A 7 -6.35 24.08 -18.81
C ASN A 7 -6.07 22.69 -18.22
N ALA A 8 -5.12 22.58 -17.29
CA ALA A 8 -4.82 21.32 -16.61
C ALA A 8 -6.01 20.80 -15.76
N PHE A 9 -6.73 21.69 -15.08
CA PHE A 9 -7.94 21.33 -14.35
C PHE A 9 -9.08 20.86 -15.27
N GLU A 10 -9.21 21.43 -16.47
CA GLU A 10 -10.19 20.98 -17.46
C GLU A 10 -9.86 19.58 -18.02
N GLU A 11 -8.59 19.25 -18.18
CA GLU A 11 -8.15 17.92 -18.61
C GLU A 11 -8.37 16.86 -17.53
N LEU A 12 -8.12 17.17 -16.25
CA LEU A 12 -8.36 16.26 -15.12
C LEU A 12 -9.84 15.83 -15.01
N LYS A 13 -10.78 16.66 -15.48
CA LYS A 13 -12.20 16.31 -15.53
C LYS A 13 -12.55 15.28 -16.61
N LYS A 14 -11.71 15.13 -17.64
CA LYS A 14 -11.89 14.13 -18.71
C LYS A 14 -11.42 12.74 -18.28
N VAL A 15 -10.63 12.66 -17.21
CA VAL A 15 -10.12 11.41 -16.66
C VAL A 15 -11.28 10.57 -16.10
N GLN A 16 -11.31 9.29 -16.49
CA GLN A 16 -12.29 8.32 -15.99
C GLN A 16 -11.87 7.86 -14.59
N TRP A 17 -12.29 8.61 -13.57
CA TRP A 17 -12.05 8.23 -12.18
C TRP A 17 -12.92 7.03 -11.78
N PRO A 18 -12.41 6.14 -10.91
CA PRO A 18 -13.18 5.00 -10.42
C PRO A 18 -14.41 5.48 -9.64
N ASN A 19 -15.51 4.73 -9.77
CA ASN A 19 -16.70 4.97 -8.98
C ASN A 19 -16.41 4.74 -7.49
N LYS A 20 -17.14 5.41 -6.58
CA LYS A 20 -17.00 5.32 -5.12
C LYS A 20 -16.90 3.87 -4.63
N ASN A 21 -17.73 2.98 -5.18
CA ASN A 21 -17.73 1.55 -4.83
C ASN A 21 -16.45 0.84 -5.28
N GLN A 22 -15.92 1.17 -6.46
CA GLN A 22 -14.66 0.61 -6.96
C GLN A 22 -13.49 1.08 -6.11
N THR A 23 -13.42 2.37 -5.80
CA THR A 23 -12.40 2.95 -4.92
C THR A 23 -12.39 2.27 -3.56
N PHE A 24 -13.56 2.10 -2.94
CA PHE A 24 -13.66 1.43 -1.64
C PHE A 24 -13.18 -0.03 -1.68
N ARG A 25 -13.59 -0.78 -2.71
CA ARG A 25 -13.13 -2.17 -2.90
C ARG A 25 -11.62 -2.23 -3.07
N LEU A 26 -11.06 -1.36 -3.92
CA LEU A 26 -9.61 -1.28 -4.17
C LEU A 26 -8.85 -0.93 -2.89
N THR A 27 -9.34 0.01 -2.08
CA THR A 27 -8.72 0.35 -0.79
C THR A 27 -8.72 -0.83 0.18
N ILE A 28 -9.82 -1.59 0.27
CA ILE A 28 -9.88 -2.80 1.11
C ILE A 28 -8.84 -3.84 0.64
N TYR A 29 -8.69 -4.05 -0.67
CA TYR A 29 -7.66 -4.94 -1.20
C TYR A 29 -6.25 -4.52 -0.79
N VAL A 30 -5.94 -3.22 -0.85
CA VAL A 30 -4.61 -2.74 -0.46
C VAL A 30 -4.37 -2.96 1.04
N ILE A 31 -5.38 -2.71 1.88
CA ILE A 31 -5.30 -2.95 3.33
C ILE A 31 -5.07 -4.43 3.61
N SER A 32 -5.84 -5.33 2.98
CA SER A 32 -5.72 -6.77 3.24
C SER A 32 -4.37 -7.32 2.81
N VAL A 33 -3.86 -6.91 1.65
CA VAL A 33 -2.54 -7.34 1.16
C VAL A 33 -1.43 -6.79 2.06
N SER A 34 -1.48 -5.49 2.40
CA SER A 34 -0.48 -4.87 3.28
C SER A 34 -0.44 -5.54 4.65
N PHE A 35 -1.61 -5.85 5.22
CA PHE A 35 -1.71 -6.55 6.50
C PHE A 35 -1.15 -7.98 6.42
N THR A 36 -1.49 -8.72 5.36
CA THR A 36 -1.01 -10.08 5.15
C THR A 36 0.51 -10.12 5.02
N VAL A 37 1.07 -9.24 4.20
CA VAL A 37 2.54 -9.13 4.02
C VAL A 37 3.20 -8.72 5.33
N GLY A 38 2.63 -7.77 6.07
CA GLY A 38 3.13 -7.34 7.37
C GLY A 38 3.21 -8.50 8.38
N LEU A 39 2.18 -9.35 8.44
CA LEU A 39 2.19 -10.55 9.29
C LEU A 39 3.25 -11.56 8.87
N ILE A 40 3.44 -11.77 7.56
CA ILE A 40 4.46 -12.68 7.04
C ILE A 40 5.85 -12.19 7.43
N VAL A 41 6.16 -10.92 7.19
CA VAL A 41 7.45 -10.32 7.54
C VAL A 41 7.69 -10.41 9.04
N ALA A 42 6.70 -10.01 9.87
CA ALA A 42 6.82 -10.09 11.32
C ALA A 42 7.06 -11.52 11.83
N GLY A 43 6.36 -12.52 11.25
CA GLY A 43 6.57 -13.92 11.60
C GLY A 43 7.95 -14.43 11.23
N ILE A 44 8.44 -14.06 10.05
CA ILE A 44 9.78 -14.43 9.58
C ILE A 44 10.86 -13.77 10.45
N ASP A 45 10.71 -12.47 10.77
CA ASP A 45 11.65 -11.74 11.63
C ASP A 45 11.73 -12.37 13.03
N TYR A 46 10.59 -12.80 13.59
CA TYR A 46 10.57 -13.49 14.87
C TYR A 46 11.35 -14.80 14.85
N ILE A 47 11.13 -15.64 13.83
CA ILE A 47 11.84 -16.91 13.67
C ILE A 47 13.35 -16.68 13.51
N PHE A 48 13.75 -15.71 12.69
CA PHE A 48 15.17 -15.39 12.51
C PHE A 48 15.81 -14.82 13.77
N SER A 49 15.12 -13.96 14.52
CA SER A 49 15.64 -13.39 15.78
C SER A 49 15.92 -14.47 16.82
N GLU A 50 14.97 -15.38 17.06
CA GLU A 50 15.14 -16.50 17.99
C GLU A 50 16.22 -17.47 17.49
N GLY A 51 16.22 -17.79 16.19
CA GLY A 51 17.21 -18.69 15.58
C GLY A 51 18.64 -18.16 15.68
N LEU A 52 18.85 -16.87 15.41
CA LEU A 52 20.17 -16.24 15.57
C LEU A 52 20.59 -16.14 17.03
N SER A 53 19.65 -15.81 17.94
CA SER A 53 19.93 -15.77 19.38
C SER A 53 20.46 -17.11 19.86
N ILE A 54 19.80 -18.22 19.50
CA ILE A 54 20.25 -19.57 19.85
C ILE A 54 21.61 -19.90 19.22
N ALA A 55 21.85 -19.50 17.97
CA ALA A 55 23.08 -19.79 17.25
C ALA A 55 24.30 -18.95 17.71
N LEU A 56 24.08 -17.75 18.26
CA LEU A 56 25.14 -16.83 18.70
C LEU A 56 25.42 -16.89 20.20
N VAL A 57 24.42 -17.26 21.03
CA VAL A 57 24.56 -17.37 22.50
C VAL A 57 25.14 -18.72 22.92
N LYS A 58 25.09 -19.73 22.04
CA LYS A 58 25.75 -21.03 22.24
C LYS A 58 27.06 -21.10 21.48
#